data_AF-A0A969C368-F1
#
_entry.id   AF-A0A969C368-F1
#
_cell.length_a   1.000
_cell.length_b   1.000
_cell.length_c   1.000
_cell.angle_alpha   90.00
_cell.angle_beta   90.00
_cell.angle_gamma   90.00
#
_symmetry.space_group_name_H-M   'P 1'
#
loop_
_entity.id
_entity.type
_entity.pdbx_description
1 polymer ?
#
loop_
_entity_poly.entity_id
_entity_poly.type
_entity_poly.pdbx_seq_one_letter_code
_entity_poly.pdbx_strand_id
1 'polypeptide(L)'
;MTHLPHLLRRTPKIFYILSFLFAAASLAPSYWEISAITSPYAEPGNPVVRLTMAKAFYQALLEATYIIASGALIDIAIRIWDKMSIKEQVE
;
A
#
# COMPACT_ATOMS: atom_id res chain seq x y z
N MET A 1 -13.32 -26.12 17.84
CA MET A 1 -13.64 -24.71 17.53
C MET A 1 -12.34 -23.91 17.48
N THR A 2 -11.63 -23.93 16.36
CA THR A 2 -10.42 -23.13 16.21
C THR A 2 -10.84 -21.80 15.58
N HIS A 3 -11.32 -20.88 16.42
CA HIS A 3 -11.50 -19.50 15.99
C HIS A 3 -10.18 -18.98 15.41
N LEU A 4 -10.24 -18.33 14.25
CA LEU A 4 -9.06 -17.70 13.68
C LEU A 4 -8.40 -16.79 14.73
N PRO A 5 -7.06 -16.91 14.93
CA PRO A 5 -6.33 -16.10 15.89
C PRO A 5 -6.67 -14.62 15.71
N HIS A 6 -6.85 -13.89 16.80
CA HIS A 6 -7.27 -12.49 16.77
C HIS A 6 -6.33 -11.62 15.91
N LEU A 7 -5.06 -12.03 15.78
CA LEU A 7 -4.05 -11.46 14.89
C LEU A 7 -4.45 -11.54 13.40
N LEU A 8 -4.98 -12.68 12.92
CA LEU A 8 -5.41 -12.86 11.53
C LEU A 8 -6.63 -12.00 11.18
N ARG A 9 -7.54 -11.79 12.13
CA ARG A 9 -8.69 -10.88 11.94
C ARG A 9 -8.30 -9.41 11.85
N ARG A 10 -7.13 -9.02 12.37
CA ARG A 10 -6.62 -7.62 12.33
C ARG A 10 -5.71 -7.37 11.13
N THR A 11 -5.28 -8.41 10.43
CA THR A 11 -4.36 -8.34 9.29
C THR A 11 -4.78 -7.33 8.23
N PRO A 12 -6.06 -7.23 7.81
CA PRO A 12 -6.47 -6.24 6.81
C PRO A 12 -6.16 -4.79 7.24
N LYS A 13 -6.37 -4.47 8.53
CA LYS A 13 -6.05 -3.14 9.08
C LYS A 13 -4.55 -2.87 9.08
N ILE A 14 -3.74 -3.88 9.35
CA ILE A 14 -2.27 -3.78 9.32
C ILE A 14 -1.80 -3.48 7.89
N PHE A 15 -2.39 -4.13 6.88
CA PHE A 15 -2.08 -3.86 5.47
C PHE A 15 -2.47 -2.43 5.04
N TYR A 16 -3.61 -1.89 5.51
CA TYR A 16 -3.95 -0.49 5.25
C TYR A 16 -2.94 0.48 5.86
N ILE A 17 -2.55 0.28 7.12
CA ILE A 17 -1.55 1.12 7.81
C ILE A 17 -0.18 1.02 7.11
N LEU A 18 0.22 -0.20 6.72
CA LEU A 18 1.43 -0.43 5.94
C LEU A 18 1.38 0.28 4.60
N SER A 19 0.24 0.28 3.89
CA SER A 19 0.12 0.97 2.60
C SER A 19 0.39 2.47 2.73
N PHE A 20 -0.11 3.10 3.81
CA PHE A 20 0.13 4.51 4.07
C PHE A 20 1.59 4.78 4.43
N LEU A 21 2.19 3.95 5.28
CA LEU A 21 3.59 4.08 5.67
C LEU A 21 4.53 3.88 4.48
N PHE A 22 4.29 2.89 3.62
CA PHE A 22 5.08 2.65 2.42
C PHE A 22 4.89 3.74 1.37
N ALA A 23 3.65 4.23 1.16
CA ALA A 23 3.41 5.37 0.28
C ALA A 23 4.17 6.62 0.75
N ALA A 24 4.12 6.92 2.05
CA ALA A 24 4.87 8.03 2.64
C ALA A 24 6.39 7.84 2.55
N ALA A 25 6.87 6.62 2.81
CA ALA A 25 8.28 6.27 2.73
C ALA A 25 8.81 6.23 1.29
N SER A 26 7.96 6.06 0.29
CA SER A 26 8.30 6.13 -1.14
C SER A 26 8.30 7.59 -1.62
N LEU A 27 7.30 8.38 -1.22
CA LEU A 27 7.15 9.78 -1.63
C LEU A 27 8.15 10.75 -1.01
N ALA A 28 8.43 10.64 0.30
CA ALA A 28 9.30 11.58 0.99
C ALA A 28 10.75 11.58 0.46
N PRO A 29 11.43 10.44 0.27
CA PRO A 29 12.77 10.41 -0.31
C PRO A 29 12.77 10.85 -1.77
N SER A 30 11.79 10.43 -2.59
CA SER A 30 11.71 10.88 -3.98
C SER A 30 11.54 12.39 -4.10
N TYR A 31 10.75 13.02 -3.22
CA TYR A 31 10.62 14.48 -3.19
C TYR A 31 11.95 15.17 -2.79
N TRP A 32 12.65 14.63 -1.81
CA TRP A 32 13.94 15.16 -1.37
C TRP A 32 15.03 15.00 -2.43
N GLU A 33 15.09 13.85 -3.08
CA GLU A 33 16.05 13.54 -4.13
C GLU A 33 15.84 14.45 -5.34
N ILE A 34 14.60 14.62 -5.79
CA ILE A 34 14.26 15.56 -6.87
C ILE A 34 14.62 16.98 -6.45
N SER A 35 14.27 17.42 -5.24
CA SER A 35 14.56 18.78 -4.78
C SER A 35 16.06 19.05 -4.64
N ALA A 36 16.83 18.08 -4.16
CA ALA A 36 18.28 18.17 -4.01
C ALA A 36 19.02 18.20 -5.35
N ILE A 37 18.53 17.48 -6.36
CA ILE A 37 19.11 17.48 -7.73
C ILE A 37 18.67 18.73 -8.52
N THR A 38 17.46 19.24 -8.27
CA THR A 38 16.92 20.42 -8.96
C THR A 38 17.59 21.72 -8.48
N SER A 39 17.85 21.82 -7.17
CA SER A 39 18.40 23.04 -6.51
C SER A 39 19.71 23.58 -7.13
N PRO A 40 20.70 22.73 -7.53
CA PRO A 40 21.91 23.21 -8.17
C PRO A 40 21.94 23.18 -9.71
N TYR A 41 21.02 22.48 -10.39
CA TYR A 41 21.19 22.17 -11.83
C TYR A 41 19.97 22.38 -12.73
N ALA A 42 18.80 22.75 -12.20
CA ALA A 42 17.60 22.88 -13.03
C ALA A 42 16.92 24.25 -12.89
N GLU A 43 16.62 24.87 -14.04
CA GLU A 43 15.78 26.05 -14.10
C GLU A 43 14.37 25.76 -13.53
N PRO A 44 13.76 26.71 -12.81
CA PRO A 44 12.39 26.57 -12.31
C PRO A 44 11.43 26.22 -13.45
N GLY A 45 10.76 25.08 -13.35
CA GLY A 45 9.79 24.63 -14.36
C GLY A 45 10.34 23.67 -15.42
N ASN A 46 11.57 23.15 -15.27
CA ASN A 46 12.13 22.16 -16.18
C ASN A 46 11.15 20.96 -16.39
N PRO A 47 10.74 20.67 -17.64
CA PRO A 47 9.79 19.59 -17.94
C PRO A 47 10.27 18.22 -17.49
N VAL A 48 11.59 17.99 -17.44
CA VAL A 48 12.19 16.73 -16.95
C VAL A 48 11.91 16.56 -15.45
N VAL A 49 12.02 17.62 -14.65
CA VAL A 49 11.76 17.59 -13.21
C VAL A 49 10.29 17.29 -12.93
N ARG A 50 9.38 17.91 -13.69
CA ARG A 50 7.93 17.64 -13.59
C ARG A 50 7.59 16.20 -13.97
N LEU A 51 8.22 15.66 -15.01
CA LEU A 51 8.04 14.27 -15.43
C LEU A 51 8.54 13.29 -14.35
N THR A 52 9.72 13.54 -13.77
CA THR A 52 10.29 12.70 -12.72
C THR A 52 9.42 12.70 -11.47
N MET A 53 8.89 13.87 -11.08
CA MET A 53 7.98 13.99 -9.95
C MET A 53 6.66 13.24 -10.22
N ALA A 54 6.08 13.38 -11.41
CA ALA A 54 4.89 12.62 -11.79
C ALA A 54 5.12 11.11 -11.78
N LYS A 55 6.30 10.64 -12.24
CA LYS A 55 6.69 9.23 -12.20
C LYS A 55 6.82 8.72 -10.76
N ALA A 56 7.40 9.50 -9.85
CA ALA A 56 7.50 9.16 -8.44
C ALA A 56 6.11 9.01 -7.79
N PHE A 57 5.18 9.94 -8.05
CA PHE A 57 3.79 9.82 -7.61
C PHE A 57 3.11 8.57 -8.16
N TYR A 58 3.29 8.28 -9.46
CA TYR A 58 2.73 7.09 -10.08
C TYR A 58 3.26 5.80 -9.45
N GLN A 59 4.57 5.73 -9.18
CA GLN A 59 5.17 4.56 -8.54
C GLN A 59 4.68 4.38 -7.10
N ALA A 60 4.62 5.45 -6.31
CA ALA A 60 4.08 5.40 -4.95
C ALA A 60 2.60 4.97 -4.94
N LEU A 61 1.82 5.40 -5.95
CA LEU A 61 0.41 5.02 -6.08
C LEU A 61 0.26 3.54 -6.48
N LEU A 62 1.12 3.02 -7.35
CA LEU A 62 1.16 1.58 -7.68
C LEU A 62 1.51 0.73 -6.46
N GLU A 63 2.53 1.12 -5.69
CA GLU A 63 2.93 0.43 -4.45
C GLU A 63 1.80 0.43 -3.42
N ALA A 64 1.17 1.58 -3.20
CA ALA A 64 0.02 1.69 -2.30
C ALA A 64 -1.15 0.80 -2.76
N THR A 65 -1.47 0.82 -4.06
CA THR A 65 -2.56 0.01 -4.64
C THR A 65 -2.27 -1.48 -4.47
N TYR A 66 -1.03 -1.92 -4.69
CA TYR A 66 -0.64 -3.31 -4.53
C TYR A 66 -0.79 -3.80 -3.09
N ILE A 67 -0.41 -2.98 -2.11
CA ILE A 67 -0.53 -3.32 -0.69
C ILE A 67 -2.01 -3.36 -0.26
N ILE A 68 -2.84 -2.40 -0.73
CA ILE A 68 -4.28 -2.38 -0.47
C ILE A 68 -4.95 -3.62 -1.08
N ALA A 69 -4.64 -3.95 -2.35
CA ALA A 69 -5.18 -5.13 -3.02
C ALA A 69 -4.79 -6.42 -2.29
N SER A 70 -3.55 -6.53 -1.81
CA SER A 70 -3.08 -7.66 -1.00
C SER A 70 -3.88 -7.77 0.31
N GLY A 71 -4.10 -6.66 1.02
CA GLY A 71 -4.93 -6.63 2.22
C GLY A 71 -6.40 -7.00 1.97
N ALA A 72 -6.96 -6.57 0.84
CA ALA A 72 -8.32 -6.90 0.42
C ALA A 72 -8.49 -8.39 0.10
N LEU A 73 -7.52 -9.00 -0.58
CA LEU A 73 -7.52 -10.44 -0.85
C LEU A 73 -7.48 -11.26 0.44
N ILE A 74 -6.71 -10.82 1.43
CA ILE A 74 -6.67 -11.46 2.76
C ILE A 74 -8.02 -11.34 3.47
N ASP A 75 -8.68 -10.17 3.42
CA ASP A 75 -10.02 -9.99 4.00
C ASP A 75 -11.05 -10.93 3.34
N ILE A 76 -11.00 -11.05 2.00
CA ILE A 76 -11.88 -11.95 1.25
C ILE A 76 -11.61 -13.42 1.64
N ALA A 77 -10.35 -13.84 1.73
CA ALA A 77 -9.97 -15.19 2.14
C ALA A 77 -10.48 -15.53 3.55
N ILE A 78 -10.38 -14.59 4.50
CA ILE A 78 -10.91 -14.75 5.86
C ILE A 78 -12.44 -14.90 5.83
N ARG A 79 -13.15 -14.07 5.05
CA ARG A 79 -14.62 -14.17 4.93
C ARG A 79 -15.07 -15.49 4.31
N ILE A 80 -14.33 -16.02 3.33
CA ILE A 80 -14.60 -17.33 2.73
C ILE A 80 -14.40 -18.43 3.78
N TRP A 81 -13.30 -18.37 4.54
CA TRP A 81 -13.03 -19.33 5.61
C TRP A 81 -14.12 -19.32 6.70
N ASP A 82 -14.52 -18.14 7.18
CA ASP A 82 -15.58 -18.00 8.18
C ASP A 82 -16.90 -18.60 7.65
N LYS A 83 -17.23 -18.42 6.36
CA LYS A 83 -18.42 -19.04 5.75
C LYS A 83 -18.33 -20.56 5.64
N MET A 84 -17.16 -21.13 5.31
CA MET A 84 -16.98 -22.58 5.22
C MET A 84 -17.00 -23.24 6.61
N SER A 85 -16.34 -22.63 7.60
CA SER A 85 -16.34 -23.11 8.97
C SER A 85 -17.74 -23.12 9.59
N ILE A 86 -18.63 -22.19 9.21
CA ILE A 86 -20.03 -22.19 9.68
C ILE A 86 -20.82 -23.34 9.03
N LYS A 87 -20.56 -23.64 7.75
CA LYS A 87 -21.29 -24.68 7.01
C LYS A 87 -21.01 -26.09 7.54
N GLU A 88 -19.77 -26.36 7.95
CA GLU A 88 -19.32 -27.64 8.50
C GLU A 88 -19.87 -27.95 9.92
N GLN A 89 -20.45 -26.95 10.60
CA GLN A 89 -21.09 -27.13 11.91
C GLN A 89 -22.60 -27.33 11.85
N VAL A 90 -23.21 -27.22 10.65
CA VAL A 90 -24.66 -27.31 10.44
C VAL A 90 -25.06 -28.67 9.84
N GLU A 91 -24.10 -29.45 9.35
CA GLU A 91 -24.25 -30.89 9.02
C GLU A 91 -23.88 -31.77 10.22
#